data_AF-A0A160PPA1-F1
#
_entry.id   AF-A0A160PPA1-F1
#
_cell.length_a   1.000
_cell.length_b   1.000
_cell.length_c   1.000
_cell.angle_alpha   90.00
_cell.angle_beta   90.00
_cell.angle_gamma   90.00
#
_symmetry.space_group_name_H-M   'P 1'
#
loop_
_entity.id
_entity.type
_entity.pdbx_description
1 polymer ?
#
loop_
_entity_poly.entity_id
_entity_poly.type
_entity_poly.pdbx_seq_one_letter_code
_entity_poly.pdbx_strand_id
1 'polypeptide(L)'
;MHTFKRATTVAALAFASLLTLGSGISNAQSSFVSGSSSFGNIGGNFGGTDSATETKDPKAVSFKNELEKFHTTTGLVKSSEAEEVAADYYHRALNNELPLLEDRFFTDYFDSTYVVLAVIPSEEIDREIQITQQMTAGLDPENPTESGEVGVLVEKSDGQYYMVTVYLG
;
A
#
# COMPACT_ATOMS: atom_id res chain seq x y z
N MET A 1 -14.08 -36.86 24.96
CA MET A 1 -14.53 -35.99 23.86
C MET A 1 -13.38 -35.08 23.49
N HIS A 2 -12.73 -35.34 22.36
CA HIS A 2 -11.68 -34.48 21.82
C HIS A 2 -12.35 -33.49 20.86
N THR A 3 -12.43 -32.23 21.25
CA THR A 3 -12.87 -31.15 20.35
C THR A 3 -11.65 -30.55 19.70
N PHE A 4 -11.50 -30.81 18.40
CA PHE A 4 -10.45 -30.26 17.54
C PHE A 4 -10.49 -28.73 17.60
N LYS A 5 -9.40 -28.11 18.07
CA LYS A 5 -9.14 -26.69 17.84
C LYS A 5 -8.77 -26.53 16.36
N ARG A 6 -9.64 -25.90 15.57
CA ARG A 6 -9.30 -25.48 14.20
C ARG A 6 -8.28 -24.34 14.33
N ALA A 7 -7.05 -24.59 13.88
CA ALA A 7 -6.06 -23.55 13.69
C ALA A 7 -6.42 -22.81 12.40
N THR A 8 -6.78 -21.54 12.52
CA THR A 8 -6.93 -20.63 11.38
C THR A 8 -5.52 -20.32 10.89
N THR A 9 -5.08 -21.01 9.84
CA THR A 9 -3.85 -20.68 9.12
C THR A 9 -4.08 -19.36 8.39
N VAL A 10 -3.67 -18.26 9.01
CA VAL A 10 -3.45 -16.99 8.32
C VAL A 10 -2.32 -17.23 7.33
N ALA A 11 -2.61 -17.19 6.03
CA ALA A 11 -1.59 -17.25 5.01
C ALA A 11 -0.81 -15.94 5.03
N ALA A 12 0.27 -15.89 5.83
CA ALA A 12 1.25 -14.82 5.75
C ALA A 12 1.89 -14.87 4.35
N LEU A 13 1.60 -13.87 3.51
CA LEU A 13 2.34 -13.66 2.26
C LEU A 13 3.77 -13.25 2.61
N ALA A 14 4.66 -14.24 2.69
CA ALA A 14 6.10 -14.00 2.69
C ALA A 14 6.55 -13.84 1.23
N PHE A 15 6.83 -12.61 0.81
CA PHE A 15 7.45 -12.32 -0.47
C PHE A 15 8.93 -12.65 -0.40
N ALA A 16 9.31 -13.88 -0.79
CA ALA A 16 10.71 -14.26 -0.92
C ALA A 16 11.32 -13.66 -2.21
N SER A 17 12.26 -12.74 -2.03
CA SER A 17 13.11 -12.16 -3.05
C SER A 17 13.93 -13.24 -3.78
N LEU A 18 13.63 -13.51 -5.06
CA LEU A 18 14.56 -14.20 -5.95
C LEU A 18 15.40 -13.17 -6.70
N LEU A 19 16.52 -12.82 -6.08
CA LEU A 19 17.64 -12.12 -6.71
C LEU A 19 18.04 -12.85 -7.99
N THR A 20 17.90 -12.18 -9.14
CA THR A 20 18.78 -12.44 -10.28
C THR A 20 19.41 -11.12 -10.70
N LEU A 21 20.69 -10.99 -10.34
CA LEU A 21 21.59 -9.93 -10.78
C LEU A 21 21.63 -9.91 -12.32
N GLY A 22 21.19 -8.79 -12.90
CA GLY A 22 21.27 -8.52 -14.33
C GLY A 22 21.81 -7.12 -14.56
N SER A 23 23.13 -7.04 -14.69
CA SER A 23 23.94 -5.85 -14.95
C SER A 23 23.41 -5.00 -16.10
N GLY A 24 23.29 -3.69 -15.89
CA GLY A 24 22.94 -2.74 -16.96
C GLY A 24 23.21 -1.29 -16.56
N ILE A 25 24.48 -0.90 -16.54
CA ILE A 25 24.88 0.51 -16.44
C ILE A 25 24.58 1.16 -17.80
N SER A 26 23.80 2.24 -17.82
CA SER A 26 23.78 3.20 -18.93
C SER A 26 23.78 4.63 -18.42
N ASN A 27 24.83 5.34 -18.83
CA ASN A 27 25.12 6.74 -18.56
C ASN A 27 24.25 7.71 -19.40
N ALA A 28 24.24 8.96 -18.92
CA ALA A 28 24.04 10.22 -19.64
C ALA A 28 22.57 10.64 -19.88
N GLN A 29 22.19 11.92 -19.79
CA GLN A 29 22.99 13.15 -19.87
C GLN A 29 22.25 14.28 -19.16
N SER A 30 22.94 14.97 -18.27
CA SER A 30 22.51 16.22 -17.64
C SER A 30 22.52 17.35 -18.67
N SER A 31 21.41 18.07 -18.82
CA SER A 31 21.41 19.40 -19.41
C SER A 31 20.87 20.41 -18.38
N PHE A 32 21.79 21.20 -17.86
CA PHE A 32 21.47 22.41 -17.12
C PHE A 32 20.85 23.42 -18.09
N VAL A 33 19.57 23.75 -17.88
CA VAL A 33 19.01 25.00 -18.42
C VAL A 33 19.33 26.09 -17.42
N SER A 34 20.44 26.79 -17.66
CA SER A 34 20.79 28.02 -16.96
C SER A 34 19.88 29.15 -17.45
N GLY A 35 18.75 29.34 -16.77
CA GLY A 35 17.83 30.45 -16.99
C GLY A 35 17.92 31.49 -15.88
N SER A 36 18.65 32.58 -16.18
CA SER A 36 18.64 33.93 -15.60
C SER A 36 17.83 34.22 -14.32
N SER A 37 18.54 34.75 -13.33
CA SER A 37 18.04 35.40 -12.10
C SER A 37 17.15 36.63 -12.34
N SER A 38 16.13 36.81 -11.50
CA SER A 38 15.65 38.13 -11.10
C SER A 38 15.26 38.12 -9.62
N PHE A 39 15.92 38.95 -8.82
CA PHE A 39 15.57 39.22 -7.43
C PHE A 39 14.47 40.28 -7.37
N GLY A 40 13.48 40.03 -6.51
CA GLY A 40 12.67 41.09 -5.89
C GLY A 40 11.17 40.91 -6.10
N ASN A 41 10.45 40.49 -5.06
CA ASN A 41 9.69 41.44 -4.25
C ASN A 41 9.30 40.82 -2.90
N ILE A 42 9.72 41.45 -1.80
CA ILE A 42 9.17 41.19 -0.47
C ILE A 42 7.80 41.87 -0.46
N GLY A 43 6.75 41.08 -0.57
CA GLY A 43 5.37 41.52 -0.40
C GLY A 43 4.63 40.46 0.38
N GLY A 44 4.48 40.67 1.69
CA GLY A 44 3.71 39.79 2.54
C GLY A 44 2.26 39.67 2.07
N ASN A 45 1.73 38.46 2.10
CA ASN A 45 0.31 38.23 2.27
C ASN A 45 0.12 36.88 2.98
N PHE A 46 -0.08 36.93 4.29
CA PHE A 46 -0.72 35.84 5.02
C PHE A 46 -2.15 35.71 4.47
N GLY A 47 -2.50 34.53 3.97
CA GLY A 47 -3.85 34.18 3.55
C GLY A 47 -3.96 33.92 2.05
N GLY A 48 -4.05 32.64 1.70
CA GLY A 48 -4.27 32.21 0.33
C GLY A 48 -4.07 30.71 0.15
N THR A 49 -5.06 29.93 0.60
CA THR A 49 -5.60 28.79 -0.15
C THR A 49 -4.64 28.01 -1.06
N ASP A 50 -3.98 26.99 -0.52
CA ASP A 50 -3.50 25.86 -1.32
C ASP A 50 -4.19 24.58 -0.82
N SER A 51 -5.52 24.52 -0.98
CA SER A 51 -6.15 23.22 -1.27
C SER A 51 -5.86 22.92 -2.74
N ALA A 52 -4.59 22.61 -3.03
CA ALA A 52 -4.32 21.74 -4.16
C ALA A 52 -5.04 20.43 -3.81
N THR A 53 -6.14 20.14 -4.50
CA THR A 53 -6.66 18.78 -4.56
C THR A 53 -5.51 17.93 -5.09
N GLU A 54 -4.74 17.33 -4.18
CA GLU A 54 -3.75 16.32 -4.53
C GLU A 54 -4.49 15.31 -5.40
N THR A 55 -4.16 15.34 -6.69
CA THR A 55 -4.80 14.42 -7.63
C THR A 55 -4.25 13.06 -7.26
N LYS A 56 -5.07 12.26 -6.57
CA LYS A 56 -4.69 10.91 -6.14
C LYS A 56 -4.12 10.14 -7.33
N ASP A 57 -2.98 9.49 -7.13
CA ASP A 57 -2.31 8.75 -8.19
C ASP A 57 -3.26 7.67 -8.74
N PRO A 58 -3.52 7.64 -10.06
CA PRO A 58 -4.55 6.75 -10.62
C PRO A 58 -4.23 5.28 -10.43
N LYS A 59 -2.93 4.91 -10.35
CA LYS A 59 -2.53 3.52 -10.08
C LYS A 59 -2.73 3.16 -8.61
N ALA A 60 -2.47 4.08 -7.69
CA ALA A 60 -2.77 3.88 -6.28
C ALA A 60 -4.28 3.63 -6.08
N VAL A 61 -5.12 4.47 -6.71
CA VAL A 61 -6.59 4.29 -6.68
C VAL A 61 -7.00 2.95 -7.29
N SER A 62 -6.45 2.59 -8.46
CA SER A 62 -6.75 1.31 -9.11
C SER A 62 -6.36 0.13 -8.22
N PHE A 63 -5.18 0.17 -7.59
CA PHE A 63 -4.71 -0.92 -6.75
C PHE A 63 -5.51 -1.06 -5.47
N LYS A 64 -5.84 0.06 -4.80
CA LYS A 64 -6.76 0.05 -3.65
C LYS A 64 -8.08 -0.62 -4.01
N ASN A 65 -8.69 -0.24 -5.14
CA ASN A 65 -9.98 -0.78 -5.56
C ASN A 65 -9.92 -2.30 -5.83
N GLU A 66 -8.84 -2.80 -6.43
CA GLU A 66 -8.67 -4.24 -6.67
C GLU A 66 -8.44 -5.03 -5.38
N LEU A 67 -7.66 -4.49 -4.43
CA LEU A 67 -7.47 -5.09 -3.11
C LEU A 67 -8.78 -5.14 -2.31
N GLU A 68 -9.54 -4.04 -2.32
CA GLU A 68 -10.86 -4.00 -1.70
C GLU A 68 -11.81 -5.03 -2.31
N LYS A 69 -11.80 -5.16 -3.64
CA LYS A 69 -12.60 -6.16 -4.35
C LYS A 69 -12.16 -7.57 -3.99
N PHE A 70 -10.86 -7.84 -3.95
CA PHE A 70 -10.29 -9.12 -3.55
C PHE A 70 -10.80 -9.53 -2.16
N HIS A 71 -10.61 -8.69 -1.15
CA HIS A 71 -11.01 -8.99 0.24
C HIS A 71 -12.53 -9.07 0.43
N THR A 72 -13.30 -8.21 -0.25
CA THR A 72 -14.77 -8.32 -0.17
C THR A 72 -15.29 -9.57 -0.88
N THR A 73 -14.59 -10.08 -1.89
CA THR A 73 -14.90 -11.36 -2.54
C THR A 73 -14.57 -12.56 -1.64
N THR A 74 -13.54 -12.47 -0.77
CA THR A 74 -13.25 -13.54 0.21
C THR A 74 -14.25 -13.62 1.37
N GLY A 75 -15.05 -12.57 1.57
CA GLY A 75 -16.08 -12.50 2.61
C GLY A 75 -15.89 -11.41 3.66
N LEU A 76 -14.81 -10.61 3.58
CA LEU A 76 -14.55 -9.53 4.51
C LEU A 76 -15.42 -8.30 4.23
N VAL A 77 -15.78 -7.57 5.28
CA VAL A 77 -16.57 -6.33 5.19
C VAL A 77 -15.66 -5.12 5.33
N LYS A 78 -15.82 -4.10 4.49
CA LYS A 78 -15.04 -2.87 4.61
C LYS A 78 -15.39 -2.14 5.92
N SER A 79 -14.38 -1.64 6.62
CA SER A 79 -14.54 -0.94 7.89
C SER A 79 -13.75 0.35 7.93
N SER A 80 -14.40 1.44 8.36
CA SER A 80 -13.73 2.73 8.58
C SER A 80 -12.71 2.65 9.71
N GLU A 81 -12.96 1.82 10.73
CA GLU A 81 -12.00 1.60 11.82
C GLU A 81 -10.71 0.96 11.29
N ALA A 82 -10.83 -0.08 10.47
CA ALA A 82 -9.67 -0.70 9.84
C ALA A 82 -8.94 0.26 8.87
N GLU A 83 -9.66 1.14 8.17
CA GLU A 83 -9.04 2.17 7.32
C GLU A 83 -8.29 3.24 8.15
N GLU A 84 -8.80 3.63 9.31
CA GLU A 84 -8.10 4.55 10.21
C GLU A 84 -6.79 3.94 10.74
N VAL A 85 -6.81 2.65 11.09
CA VAL A 85 -5.58 1.92 11.45
C VAL A 85 -4.63 1.84 10.26
N ALA A 86 -5.14 1.60 9.05
CA ALA A 86 -4.30 1.56 7.85
C ALA A 86 -3.60 2.92 7.60
N ALA A 87 -4.31 4.03 7.84
CA ALA A 87 -3.76 5.38 7.76
C ALA A 87 -2.70 5.66 8.82
N ASP A 88 -2.90 5.22 10.06
CA ASP A 88 -1.88 5.33 11.12
C ASP A 88 -0.58 4.63 10.70
N TYR A 89 -0.67 3.36 10.28
CA TYR A 89 0.51 2.59 9.85
C TYR A 89 1.19 3.20 8.62
N TYR A 90 0.43 3.76 7.67
CA TYR A 90 1.00 4.51 6.55
C TYR A 90 1.82 5.71 7.03
N HIS A 91 1.27 6.54 7.91
CA HIS A 91 1.98 7.71 8.43
C HIS A 91 3.22 7.32 9.25
N ARG A 92 3.14 6.26 10.05
CA ARG A 92 4.28 5.71 10.78
C ARG A 92 5.38 5.20 9.85
N ALA A 93 5.03 4.58 8.73
CA ALA A 93 6.00 4.19 7.70
C ALA A 93 6.70 5.40 7.08
N LEU A 94 5.96 6.44 6.70
CA LEU A 94 6.54 7.68 6.17
C LEU A 94 7.50 8.37 7.16
N ASN A 95 7.19 8.27 8.46
CA ASN A 95 8.02 8.83 9.52
C ASN A 95 9.18 7.93 9.97
N ASN A 96 9.42 6.79 9.31
CA ASN A 96 10.44 5.79 9.67
C ASN A 96 10.26 5.21 11.09
N GLU A 97 9.03 5.16 11.60
CA GLU A 97 8.70 4.61 12.91
C GLU A 97 8.48 3.10 12.88
N LEU A 98 8.36 2.53 11.68
CA LEU A 98 8.23 1.09 11.48
C LEU A 98 9.56 0.50 11.00
N PRO A 99 9.99 -0.64 11.56
CA PRO A 99 11.21 -1.32 11.14
C PRO A 99 10.94 -2.06 9.82
N LEU A 100 10.79 -1.32 8.72
CA LEU A 100 10.70 -1.89 7.38
C LEU A 100 12.02 -2.62 7.10
N LEU A 101 11.99 -3.96 7.07
CA LEU A 101 13.17 -4.77 6.80
C LEU A 101 13.49 -4.78 5.29
N GLU A 102 14.62 -5.41 4.92
CA GLU A 102 15.16 -5.55 3.55
C GLU A 102 14.18 -6.06 2.48
N ASP A 103 12.96 -6.45 2.88
CA ASP A 103 11.86 -6.88 2.02
C ASP A 103 10.79 -5.81 1.79
N ARG A 104 11.00 -4.56 2.25
CA ARG A 104 10.05 -3.43 2.09
C ARG A 104 8.66 -3.77 2.62
N PHE A 105 8.62 -4.57 3.67
CA PHE A 105 7.42 -5.21 4.17
C PHE A 105 7.41 -5.18 5.70
N PHE A 106 6.22 -5.05 6.27
CA PHE A 106 6.01 -5.06 7.71
C PHE A 106 4.67 -5.71 8.03
N THR A 107 4.64 -6.50 9.11
CA THR A 107 3.41 -7.08 9.64
C THR A 107 3.34 -6.88 11.14
N ASP A 108 2.13 -6.63 11.62
CA ASP A 108 1.84 -6.57 13.05
C ASP A 108 0.62 -7.42 13.39
N TYR A 109 0.59 -7.93 14.61
CA TYR A 109 -0.55 -8.67 15.12
C TYR A 109 -0.76 -8.35 16.60
N PHE A 110 -1.87 -7.71 16.91
CA PHE A 110 -2.24 -7.28 18.26
C PHE A 110 -3.76 -7.23 18.38
N ASP A 111 -4.33 -7.56 19.54
CA ASP A 111 -5.78 -7.39 19.82
C ASP A 111 -6.73 -7.79 18.68
N SER A 112 -6.53 -8.98 18.09
CA SER A 112 -7.33 -9.47 16.94
C SER A 112 -7.27 -8.60 15.67
N THR A 113 -6.27 -7.72 15.61
CA THR A 113 -5.91 -6.89 14.46
C THR A 113 -4.67 -7.48 13.80
N TYR A 114 -4.75 -7.71 12.51
CA TYR A 114 -3.60 -8.09 11.68
C TYR A 114 -3.32 -6.97 10.67
N VAL A 115 -2.10 -6.47 10.64
CA VAL A 115 -1.67 -5.40 9.73
C VAL A 115 -0.64 -5.95 8.76
N VAL A 116 -0.81 -5.61 7.49
CA VAL A 116 0.13 -5.89 6.42
C VAL A 116 0.48 -4.57 5.76
N LEU A 117 1.75 -4.20 5.76
CA LEU A 117 2.27 -3.03 5.06
C LEU A 117 3.33 -3.49 4.06
N ALA A 118 3.23 -3.01 2.83
CA ALA A 118 4.23 -3.21 1.79
C ALA A 118 4.57 -1.90 1.09
N VAL A 119 5.85 -1.71 0.77
CA VAL A 119 6.34 -0.61 -0.05
C VAL A 119 6.74 -1.17 -1.41
N ILE A 120 5.99 -0.76 -2.44
CA ILE A 120 6.03 -1.29 -3.79
C ILE A 120 6.70 -0.25 -4.70
N PRO A 121 7.79 -0.61 -5.40
CA PRO A 121 8.40 0.27 -6.38
C PRO A 121 7.44 0.65 -7.50
N SER A 122 7.62 1.84 -8.08
CA SER A 122 6.74 2.33 -9.17
C SER A 122 6.73 1.43 -10.40
N GLU A 123 7.81 0.70 -10.64
CA GLU A 123 7.95 -0.26 -11.74
C GLU A 123 7.20 -1.59 -11.49
N GLU A 124 6.83 -1.90 -10.24
CA GLU A 124 6.16 -3.14 -9.86
C GLU A 124 4.63 -2.97 -9.73
N ILE A 125 4.11 -1.75 -9.59
CA ILE A 125 2.69 -1.50 -9.29
C ILE A 125 1.71 -2.11 -10.30
N ASP A 126 2.01 -2.06 -11.61
CA ASP A 126 1.12 -2.63 -12.63
C ASP A 126 1.05 -4.16 -12.52
N ARG A 127 2.14 -4.79 -12.11
CA ARG A 127 2.22 -6.23 -11.86
C ARG A 127 1.39 -6.61 -10.63
N GLU A 128 1.48 -5.84 -9.54
CA GLU A 128 0.71 -6.10 -8.32
C GLU A 128 -0.81 -5.97 -8.55
N ILE A 129 -1.23 -4.97 -9.34
CA ILE A 129 -2.62 -4.83 -9.78
C ILE A 129 -3.04 -6.07 -10.57
N GLN A 130 -2.24 -6.50 -11.55
CA GLN A 130 -2.56 -7.67 -12.37
C GLN A 130 -2.65 -8.96 -11.56
N ILE A 131 -1.72 -9.18 -10.62
CA ILE A 131 -1.73 -10.34 -9.72
C ILE A 131 -3.02 -10.35 -8.89
N THR A 132 -3.39 -9.22 -8.30
CA THR A 132 -4.59 -9.09 -7.47
C THR A 132 -5.86 -9.36 -8.27
N GLN A 133 -5.93 -8.87 -9.52
CA GLN A 133 -7.03 -9.17 -10.44
C GLN A 133 -7.13 -10.66 -10.76
N GLN A 134 -6.01 -11.32 -11.05
CA GLN A 134 -5.98 -12.76 -11.32
C GLN A 134 -6.41 -13.59 -10.11
N MET A 135 -5.93 -13.23 -8.91
CA MET A 135 -6.34 -13.87 -7.67
C MET A 135 -7.84 -13.70 -7.42
N THR A 136 -8.35 -12.47 -7.57
CA THR A 136 -9.77 -12.17 -7.40
C THR A 136 -10.65 -12.96 -8.37
N ALA A 137 -10.22 -13.11 -9.63
CA ALA A 137 -10.96 -13.88 -10.63
C ALA A 137 -11.05 -15.39 -10.30
N GLY A 138 -10.15 -15.91 -9.48
CA GLY A 138 -10.16 -17.29 -9.01
C GLY A 138 -11.03 -17.55 -7.78
N LEU A 139 -11.61 -16.50 -7.17
CA LEU A 139 -12.45 -16.62 -5.98
C LEU A 139 -13.92 -16.86 -6.35
N ASP A 140 -14.61 -17.60 -5.48
CA ASP A 140 -16.05 -17.83 -5.56
C ASP A 140 -16.79 -16.93 -4.56
N PRO A 141 -17.45 -15.85 -5.01
CA PRO A 141 -18.17 -14.94 -4.13
C PRO A 141 -19.39 -15.58 -3.46
N GLU A 142 -19.91 -16.70 -3.98
CA GLU A 142 -21.06 -17.39 -3.37
C GLU A 142 -20.64 -18.26 -2.18
N ASN A 143 -19.35 -18.56 -2.05
CA ASN A 143 -18.79 -19.41 -1.01
C ASN A 143 -17.59 -18.72 -0.32
N PRO A 144 -17.83 -17.63 0.44
CA PRO A 144 -16.77 -16.89 1.12
C PRO A 144 -16.03 -17.77 2.13
N THR A 145 -14.71 -17.62 2.19
CA THR A 145 -13.81 -18.41 3.05
C THR A 145 -13.40 -17.66 4.32
N GLU A 146 -13.64 -16.35 4.36
CA GLU A 146 -13.22 -15.46 5.45
C GLU A 146 -14.41 -14.74 6.07
N SER A 147 -14.21 -14.22 7.28
CA SER A 147 -15.18 -13.40 8.00
C SER A 147 -14.43 -12.41 8.88
N GLY A 148 -14.92 -11.17 8.96
CA GLY A 148 -14.27 -10.10 9.70
C GLY A 148 -14.36 -8.80 8.93
N GLU A 149 -13.55 -7.83 9.35
CA GLU A 149 -13.48 -6.52 8.72
C GLU A 149 -12.13 -6.28 8.06
N VAL A 150 -12.13 -5.42 7.04
CA VAL A 150 -10.93 -5.06 6.30
C VAL A 150 -10.88 -3.56 6.04
N GLY A 151 -9.67 -2.99 6.11
CA GLY A 151 -9.35 -1.64 5.70
C GLY A 151 -8.17 -1.66 4.75
N VAL A 152 -8.25 -0.91 3.65
CA VAL A 152 -7.18 -0.86 2.64
C VAL A 152 -6.82 0.60 2.35
N LEU A 153 -5.53 0.87 2.39
CA LEU A 153 -4.95 2.13 1.94
C LEU A 153 -3.86 1.83 0.92
N VAL A 154 -3.90 2.56 -0.20
CA VAL A 154 -2.79 2.62 -1.15
C VAL A 154 -2.55 4.08 -1.49
N GLU A 155 -1.37 4.58 -1.17
CA GLU A 155 -0.97 5.96 -1.47
C GLU A 155 0.45 5.97 -2.04
N LYS A 156 0.76 6.98 -2.85
CA LYS A 156 2.08 7.14 -3.47
C LYS A 156 2.85 8.24 -2.75
N SER A 157 4.06 7.94 -2.33
CA SER A 157 4.98 8.89 -1.71
C SER A 157 6.41 8.60 -2.13
N ASP A 158 7.20 9.65 -2.39
CA ASP A 158 8.62 9.55 -2.80
C ASP A 158 8.91 8.56 -3.94
N GLY A 159 7.99 8.48 -4.91
CA GLY A 159 8.13 7.59 -6.07
C GLY A 159 7.86 6.11 -5.78
N GLN A 160 7.36 5.78 -4.60
CA GLN A 160 6.99 4.43 -4.17
C GLN A 160 5.51 4.39 -3.78
N TYR A 161 4.91 3.21 -3.85
CA TYR A 161 3.54 2.96 -3.44
C TYR A 161 3.55 2.28 -2.08
N TYR A 162 2.83 2.84 -1.12
CA TYR A 162 2.63 2.25 0.19
C TYR A 162 1.26 1.59 0.19
N MET A 163 1.23 0.28 0.37
CA MET A 163 0.02 -0.52 0.52
C MET A 163 -0.09 -0.92 1.99
N VAL A 164 -1.22 -0.62 2.61
CA VAL A 164 -1.55 -1.06 3.97
C VAL A 164 -2.90 -1.76 3.94
N THR A 165 -2.93 -3.00 4.39
CA THR A 165 -4.15 -3.78 4.60
C THR A 165 -4.26 -4.15 6.07
N VAL A 166 -5.41 -3.84 6.67
CA VAL A 166 -5.72 -4.15 8.06
C VAL A 166 -6.91 -5.08 8.10
N TYR A 167 -6.81 -6.13 8.91
CA TYR A 167 -7.87 -7.10 9.17
C TYR A 167 -8.26 -7.04 10.64
N LEU A 168 -9.56 -6.98 10.93
CA LEU A 168 -10.10 -7.06 12.30
C LEU A 168 -10.95 -8.33 12.41
N GLY A 169 -10.66 -9.21 13.38
CA GLY A 169 -11.37 -10.48 13.54
C GLY A 169 -10.94 -11.38 14.70
#